data_AF-G0PIL5-F1
#
_entry.id   AF-G0PIL5-F1
#
_cell.length_a   1.000
_cell.length_b   1.000
_cell.length_c   1.000
_cell.angle_alpha   90.00
_cell.angle_beta   90.00
_cell.angle_gamma   90.00
#
_symmetry.space_group_name_H-M   'P 1'
#
loop_
_entity.id
_entity.type
_entity.pdbx_description
1 polymer ?
#
loop_
_entity_poly.entity_id
_entity_poly.type
_entity_poly.pdbx_seq_one_letter_code
_entity_poly.pdbx_strand_id
1 'polypeptide(L)'
;MIRLLKPGCRSMILLVDEENKDALLNKFSQYVYPLRNNKTFSFGFLVVPKNLNWFRKLLEHTLPTDGKPTPEPDVSQSMYKRLKLINHHHTIGTVLTLCGWKLYFSIYHPKHVELSRRNFIDTDEDLSSDDEASYRSDEFASMGEKKKLHRSSSQRGINVDNVLDGFPNWLDRLLEGSIRRYYIPEWPDNLK
;
A
#
# COMPACT_ATOMS: atom_id res chain seq x y z
N MET A 1 18.01 15.04 6.38
CA MET A 1 17.95 13.59 6.74
C MET A 1 18.23 12.67 5.55
N ILE A 2 17.57 12.85 4.39
CA ILE A 2 17.71 11.92 3.24
C ILE A 2 18.95 12.20 2.37
N ARG A 3 19.32 13.48 2.17
CA ARG A 3 20.43 13.91 1.30
C ARG A 3 21.85 13.68 1.88
N LEU A 4 21.95 13.32 3.17
CA LEU A 4 23.24 13.20 3.89
C LEU A 4 23.64 11.74 4.16
N LEU A 5 22.99 10.79 3.49
CA LEU A 5 23.26 9.38 3.70
C LEU A 5 24.53 8.96 2.96
N LYS A 6 25.45 8.30 3.69
CA LYS A 6 26.60 7.63 3.10
C LYS A 6 26.12 6.55 2.11
N PRO A 7 26.94 6.19 1.09
CA PRO A 7 26.64 5.06 0.23
C PRO A 7 26.29 3.80 1.05
N GLY A 8 25.20 3.13 0.68
CA GLY A 8 24.71 1.94 1.38
C GLY A 8 23.77 2.20 2.56
N CYS A 9 23.64 3.44 3.03
CA CYS A 9 22.69 3.78 4.09
C CYS A 9 21.25 3.90 3.56
N ARG A 10 20.29 3.41 4.34
CA ARG A 10 18.84 3.46 4.08
C ARG A 10 18.10 4.04 5.28
N SER A 11 17.18 4.96 5.04
CA SER A 11 16.28 5.47 6.09
C SER A 11 14.91 4.79 6.01
N MET A 12 14.48 4.15 7.09
CA MET A 12 13.12 3.63 7.24
C MET A 12 12.27 4.65 7.98
N ILE A 13 11.22 5.15 7.33
CA ILE A 13 10.34 6.21 7.82
C ILE A 13 8.92 5.67 7.92
N LEU A 14 8.38 5.61 9.15
CA LEU A 14 6.99 5.25 9.41
C LEU A 14 6.07 6.47 9.29
N LEU A 15 4.99 6.36 8.52
CA LEU A 15 3.95 7.38 8.44
C LEU A 15 2.95 7.20 9.58
N VAL A 16 2.78 8.24 10.38
CA VAL A 16 1.91 8.26 11.56
C VAL A 16 0.98 9.48 11.56
N ASP A 17 -0.09 9.41 12.34
CA ASP A 17 -0.83 10.58 12.81
C ASP A 17 -0.38 10.96 14.23
N GLU A 18 -0.88 12.07 14.76
CA GLU A 18 -0.54 12.50 16.13
C GLU A 18 -1.20 11.60 17.18
N GLU A 19 -2.38 11.05 16.89
CA GLU A 19 -3.20 10.27 17.83
C GLU A 19 -2.63 8.88 18.10
N ASN A 20 -2.14 8.18 17.06
CA ASN A 20 -1.69 6.79 17.17
C ASN A 20 -0.16 6.64 17.10
N LYS A 21 0.56 7.76 17.13
CA LYS A 21 2.03 7.83 17.01
C LYS A 21 2.73 6.84 17.94
N ASP A 22 2.46 6.92 19.24
CA ASP A 22 3.23 6.17 20.23
C ASP A 22 2.97 4.65 20.13
N ALA A 23 1.71 4.26 19.89
CA ALA A 23 1.34 2.87 19.67
C ALA A 23 2.03 2.27 18.44
N LEU A 24 2.04 3.00 17.33
CA LEU A 24 2.67 2.58 16.08
C LEU A 24 4.20 2.56 16.19
N LEU A 25 4.80 3.55 16.86
CA LEU A 25 6.24 3.58 17.10
C LEU A 25 6.69 2.41 17.98
N ASN A 26 5.94 2.08 19.02
CA ASN A 26 6.24 0.94 19.88
C ASN A 26 6.25 -0.37 19.06
N LYS A 27 5.20 -0.63 18.26
CA LYS A 27 5.15 -1.81 17.37
C LYS A 27 6.27 -1.81 16.33
N PHE A 28 6.46 -0.69 15.64
CA PHE A 28 7.51 -0.55 14.63
C PHE A 28 8.91 -0.79 15.22
N SER A 29 9.18 -0.26 16.41
CA SER A 29 10.46 -0.42 17.09
C SER A 29 10.80 -1.89 17.35
N GLN A 30 9.82 -2.71 17.73
CA GLN A 30 10.02 -4.14 17.98
C GLN A 30 10.49 -4.86 16.71
N TYR A 31 9.92 -4.52 15.55
CA TYR A 31 10.28 -5.13 14.28
C TYR A 31 11.65 -4.69 13.76
N VAL A 32 12.04 -3.43 13.99
CA VAL A 32 13.34 -2.92 13.52
C VAL A 32 14.46 -3.05 14.55
N TYR A 33 14.16 -3.42 15.80
CA TYR A 33 15.15 -3.60 16.87
C TYR A 33 16.30 -4.56 16.53
N PRO A 34 16.09 -5.67 15.80
CA PRO A 34 17.19 -6.53 15.34
C PRO A 34 18.21 -5.78 14.46
N LEU A 35 17.77 -4.73 13.76
CA LEU A 35 18.59 -3.91 12.88
C LEU A 35 19.29 -2.73 13.59
N ARG A 36 19.08 -2.53 14.91
CA ARG A 36 19.56 -1.34 15.65
C ARG A 36 21.08 -1.13 15.61
N ASN A 37 21.85 -2.22 15.54
CA ASN A 37 23.31 -2.16 15.50
C ASN A 37 23.85 -2.01 14.06
N ASN A 38 22.98 -2.07 13.06
CA ASN A 38 23.36 -1.89 11.68
C ASN A 38 23.46 -0.40 11.33
N LYS A 39 24.69 0.09 11.17
CA LYS A 39 24.98 1.48 10.80
C LYS A 39 24.49 1.87 9.40
N THR A 40 24.05 0.91 8.59
CA THR A 40 23.44 1.17 7.27
C THR A 40 21.96 1.50 7.36
N PHE A 41 21.31 1.38 8.52
CA PHE A 41 19.92 1.76 8.70
C PHE A 41 19.77 2.91 9.69
N SER A 42 18.90 3.84 9.33
CA SER A 42 18.38 4.86 10.25
C SER A 42 16.86 4.73 10.28
N PHE A 43 16.27 4.94 11.45
CA PHE A 43 14.83 4.83 11.67
C PHE A 43 14.25 6.19 12.04
N GLY A 44 13.05 6.47 11.56
CA GLY A 44 12.34 7.70 11.88
C GLY A 44 10.86 7.56 11.59
N PHE A 45 10.14 8.66 11.80
CA PHE A 45 8.72 8.75 11.48
C PHE A 45 8.39 10.08 10.83
N LEU A 46 7.24 10.14 10.18
CA LEU A 46 6.71 11.31 9.52
C LEU A 46 5.25 11.48 9.91
N VAL A 47 4.92 12.63 10.51
CA VAL A 47 3.53 13.00 10.81
C VAL A 47 2.86 13.42 9.50
N VAL A 48 1.93 12.60 9.02
CA VAL A 48 1.35 12.74 7.67
C VAL A 48 0.62 14.06 7.45
N PRO A 49 -0.26 14.54 8.36
CA PRO A 49 -0.98 15.80 8.12
C PRO A 49 -0.06 17.00 7.79
N LYS A 50 1.14 17.03 8.37
CA LYS A 50 2.13 18.10 8.16
C LYS A 50 2.94 17.93 6.87
N ASN A 51 3.06 16.70 6.36
CA ASN A 51 4.00 16.33 5.29
C ASN A 51 3.33 15.63 4.09
N LEU A 52 2.00 15.70 3.98
CA LEU A 52 1.23 15.02 2.92
C LEU A 52 1.63 15.46 1.52
N ASN A 53 1.97 16.74 1.33
CA ASN A 53 2.42 17.27 0.04
C ASN A 53 3.75 16.65 -0.40
N TRP A 54 4.68 16.45 0.54
CA TRP A 54 5.95 15.77 0.28
C TRP A 54 5.70 14.31 -0.12
N PHE A 55 4.82 13.62 0.61
CA PHE A 55 4.47 12.23 0.31
C PHE A 55 3.79 12.07 -1.05
N ARG A 56 2.89 12.99 -1.43
CA ARG A 56 2.23 13.01 -2.75
C ARG A 56 3.24 13.13 -3.89
N LYS A 57 4.16 14.10 -3.80
CA LYS A 57 5.23 14.28 -4.79
C LYS A 57 6.09 13.02 -4.94
N LEU A 58 6.38 12.35 -3.82
CA LEU A 58 7.12 11.10 -3.86
C LEU A 58 6.34 10.00 -4.62
N LEU A 59 5.02 9.89 -4.40
CA LEU A 59 4.17 8.92 -5.08
C LEU A 59 3.97 9.19 -6.57
N GLU A 60 4.11 10.43 -7.04
CA GLU A 60 4.05 10.77 -8.46
C GLU A 60 5.10 9.98 -9.27
N HIS A 61 6.28 9.73 -8.68
CA HIS A 61 7.33 8.91 -9.31
C HIS A 61 7.03 7.40 -9.34
N THR A 62 5.97 6.93 -8.67
CA THR A 62 5.51 5.55 -8.80
C THR A 62 4.61 5.33 -10.00
N LEU A 63 4.11 6.42 -10.60
CA LEU A 63 3.27 6.37 -11.78
C LEU A 63 4.12 6.05 -13.02
N PRO A 64 3.59 5.28 -13.99
CA PRO A 64 4.26 5.07 -15.26
C PRO A 64 4.54 6.43 -15.92
N THR A 65 5.82 6.77 -16.06
CA THR A 65 6.28 7.98 -16.77
C THR A 65 6.83 7.59 -18.15
N ASP A 66 6.72 6.32 -18.52
CA ASP A 66 7.24 5.77 -19.75
C ASP A 66 6.60 6.57 -20.89
N GLY A 67 7.40 7.33 -21.64
CA GLY A 67 6.98 8.02 -22.87
C GLY A 67 6.51 7.08 -23.98
N LYS A 68 6.15 5.84 -23.65
CA LYS A 68 5.29 4.99 -24.44
C LYS A 68 3.90 5.64 -24.40
N PRO A 69 3.29 5.97 -25.54
CA PRO A 69 1.93 6.47 -25.55
C PRO A 69 1.05 5.42 -24.84
N THR A 70 0.64 5.71 -23.62
CA THR A 70 -0.52 5.05 -23.03
C THR A 70 -1.66 5.31 -24.00
N PRO A 71 -2.40 4.27 -24.45
CA PRO A 71 -3.46 4.45 -25.43
C PRO A 71 -4.54 5.44 -24.98
N GLU A 72 -4.58 5.79 -23.69
CA GLU A 72 -5.53 6.74 -23.12
C GLU A 72 -4.84 7.76 -22.19
N PRO A 73 -4.70 9.04 -22.62
CA PRO A 73 -4.17 10.13 -21.77
C PRO A 73 -5.03 10.38 -20.50
N ASP A 74 -6.28 9.93 -20.49
CA ASP A 74 -7.19 10.05 -19.35
C ASP A 74 -6.76 9.23 -18.12
N VAL A 75 -6.11 8.08 -18.30
CA VAL A 75 -5.74 7.19 -17.18
C VAL A 75 -4.63 7.81 -16.34
N SER A 76 -3.59 8.35 -16.97
CA SER A 76 -2.48 9.03 -16.28
C SER A 76 -2.99 10.28 -15.55
N GLN A 77 -3.79 11.11 -16.20
CA GLN A 77 -4.41 12.27 -15.56
C GLN A 77 -5.32 11.88 -14.39
N SER A 78 -6.08 10.79 -14.53
CA SER A 78 -6.91 10.22 -13.46
C SER A 78 -6.07 9.79 -12.25
N MET A 79 -4.91 9.15 -12.46
CA MET A 79 -4.01 8.77 -11.36
C MET A 79 -3.43 9.99 -10.64
N TYR A 80 -2.99 11.03 -11.36
CA TYR A 80 -2.56 12.29 -10.72
C TYR A 80 -3.69 12.95 -9.91
N LYS A 81 -4.92 12.95 -10.44
CA LYS A 81 -6.10 13.45 -9.70
C LYS A 81 -6.33 12.63 -8.42
N ARG A 82 -6.19 11.30 -8.48
CA ARG A 82 -6.32 10.41 -7.32
C ARG A 82 -5.26 10.67 -6.25
N LEU A 83 -4.02 10.99 -6.63
CA LEU A 83 -2.96 11.34 -5.67
C LEU A 83 -3.31 12.62 -4.88
N LYS A 84 -3.94 13.61 -5.54
CA LYS A 84 -4.42 14.84 -4.87
C LYS A 84 -5.54 14.57 -3.85
N LEU A 85 -6.28 13.47 -4.04
CA LEU A 85 -7.38 13.05 -3.17
C LEU A 85 -6.95 12.08 -2.06
N ILE A 86 -5.64 11.78 -1.92
CA ILE A 86 -5.15 10.93 -0.83
C ILE A 86 -5.57 11.53 0.51
N ASN A 87 -6.33 10.76 1.28
CA ASN A 87 -6.67 11.03 2.66
C ASN A 87 -5.49 10.58 3.55
N HIS A 88 -5.02 11.46 4.44
CA HIS A 88 -3.89 11.16 5.32
C HIS A 88 -4.16 9.97 6.24
N HIS A 89 -5.41 9.77 6.68
CA HIS A 89 -5.76 8.61 7.51
C HIS A 89 -5.43 7.31 6.79
N HIS A 90 -5.73 7.21 5.49
CA HIS A 90 -5.45 6.02 4.66
C HIS A 90 -3.95 5.73 4.44
N THR A 91 -3.04 6.58 4.92
CA THR A 91 -1.60 6.38 4.75
C THR A 91 -0.89 5.99 6.05
N ILE A 92 -1.61 6.00 7.17
CA ILE A 92 -1.08 5.61 8.49
C ILE A 92 -0.57 4.17 8.42
N GLY A 93 0.60 3.92 9.00
CA GLY A 93 1.25 2.60 8.99
C GLY A 93 2.05 2.30 7.71
N THR A 94 2.04 3.19 6.72
CA THR A 94 2.94 3.08 5.55
C THR A 94 4.38 3.25 6.01
N VAL A 95 5.28 2.38 5.55
CA VAL A 95 6.72 2.50 5.81
C VAL A 95 7.47 2.75 4.52
N LEU A 96 8.26 3.82 4.50
CA LEU A 96 9.13 4.18 3.39
C LEU A 96 10.56 3.78 3.71
N THR A 97 11.22 3.04 2.83
CA THR A 97 12.67 2.85 2.89
C THR A 97 13.33 3.70 1.81
N LEU A 98 14.12 4.68 2.20
CA LEU A 98 14.73 5.68 1.33
C LEU A 98 16.23 5.41 1.19
N CYS A 99 16.75 5.33 -0.04
CA CYS A 99 18.18 5.28 -0.31
C CYS A 99 18.63 6.60 -0.94
N GLY A 100 19.16 7.50 -0.09
CA GLY A 100 19.52 8.86 -0.49
C GLY A 100 20.52 8.90 -1.65
N TRP A 101 21.57 8.07 -1.59
CA TRP A 101 22.65 8.03 -2.58
C TRP A 101 22.22 7.47 -3.94
N LYS A 102 21.46 6.36 -3.95
CA LYS A 102 21.03 5.70 -5.19
C LYS A 102 19.71 6.25 -5.74
N LEU A 103 19.14 7.28 -5.10
CA LEU A 103 17.89 7.93 -5.47
C LEU A 103 16.76 6.94 -5.75
N TYR A 104 16.51 6.03 -4.81
CA TYR A 104 15.34 5.17 -4.87
C TYR A 104 14.66 5.05 -3.52
N PHE A 105 13.41 4.62 -3.55
CA PHE A 105 12.68 4.22 -2.37
C PHE A 105 11.87 2.95 -2.59
N SER A 106 11.52 2.30 -1.48
CA SER A 106 10.59 1.17 -1.43
C SER A 106 9.47 1.49 -0.45
N ILE A 107 8.27 0.99 -0.73
CA ILE A 107 7.07 1.29 0.04
C ILE A 107 6.47 0.00 0.58
N TYR A 108 6.28 -0.06 1.90
CA TYR A 108 5.28 -0.90 2.52
C TYR A 108 4.02 -0.06 2.71
N HIS A 109 2.89 -0.55 2.24
CA HIS A 109 1.60 0.06 2.51
C HIS A 109 0.70 -1.01 3.14
N PRO A 110 0.07 -0.73 4.29
CA PRO A 110 -0.90 -1.64 4.89
C PRO A 110 -2.00 -1.91 3.87
N LYS A 111 -2.00 -3.12 3.30
CA LYS A 111 -3.20 -3.58 2.61
C LYS A 111 -4.18 -3.90 3.72
N HIS A 112 -5.37 -3.29 3.69
CA HIS A 112 -6.47 -3.72 4.54
C HIS A 112 -6.53 -5.24 4.39
N VAL A 113 -6.33 -5.97 5.48
CA VAL A 113 -6.60 -7.41 5.51
C VAL A 113 -8.10 -7.49 5.29
N GLU A 114 -8.54 -7.56 4.04
CA GLU A 114 -9.74 -8.30 3.75
C GLU A 114 -9.49 -9.67 4.36
N LEU A 115 -10.29 -10.01 5.36
CA LEU A 115 -10.31 -11.32 5.99
C LEU A 115 -10.67 -12.36 4.92
N SER A 116 -9.77 -12.68 3.99
CA SER A 116 -9.86 -13.85 3.12
C SER A 116 -9.42 -15.11 3.86
N ARG A 117 -9.36 -15.08 5.20
CA ARG A 117 -9.27 -16.26 6.04
C ARG A 117 -10.59 -16.47 6.77
N ARG A 118 -11.56 -17.00 6.04
CA ARG A 118 -12.53 -18.01 6.49
C ARG A 118 -13.31 -18.47 5.26
N ASN A 119 -12.80 -19.54 4.64
CA ASN A 119 -13.59 -20.63 4.09
C ASN A 119 -12.68 -21.86 4.19
N PHE A 120 -12.47 -22.30 5.44
CA PHE A 120 -12.06 -23.66 5.76
C PHE A 120 -13.32 -24.31 6.33
N ILE A 121 -13.98 -25.09 5.48
CA ILE A 121 -14.97 -26.17 5.65
C ILE A 121 -14.82 -26.83 4.28
N ASP A 122 -14.01 -27.86 4.07
CA ASP A 122 -14.03 -29.19 4.68
C ASP A 122 -15.45 -29.72 4.87
N THR A 123 -16.01 -30.20 3.76
CA THR A 123 -17.05 -31.24 3.75
C THR A 123 -16.81 -32.04 2.49
N ASP A 124 -16.11 -33.17 2.67
CA ASP A 124 -16.20 -34.32 1.78
C ASP A 124 -17.68 -34.68 1.59
N GLU A 125 -18.14 -34.81 0.34
CA GLU A 125 -19.11 -35.83 -0.07
C GLU A 125 -19.28 -35.80 -1.61
N ASP A 126 -19.12 -37.00 -2.18
CA ASP A 126 -19.38 -37.39 -3.56
C ASP A 126 -20.77 -36.94 -4.06
N LEU A 127 -20.90 -36.73 -5.38
CA LEU A 127 -21.84 -37.45 -6.26
C LEU A 127 -21.93 -36.79 -7.66
N SER A 128 -21.79 -37.65 -8.67
CA SER A 128 -21.97 -37.48 -10.11
C SER A 128 -23.35 -36.98 -10.54
N SER A 129 -23.44 -36.25 -11.66
CA SER A 129 -24.33 -36.59 -12.80
C SER A 129 -24.15 -35.60 -13.95
N ASP A 130 -24.00 -36.15 -15.15
CA ASP A 130 -24.19 -35.50 -16.46
C ASP A 130 -25.57 -34.82 -16.55
N ASP A 131 -25.70 -33.75 -17.35
CA ASP A 131 -26.61 -33.75 -18.51
C ASP A 131 -26.59 -32.46 -19.34
N GLU A 132 -26.82 -32.69 -20.64
CA GLU A 132 -26.65 -31.87 -21.83
C GLU A 132 -27.84 -30.92 -22.13
N ALA A 133 -27.55 -29.85 -22.90
CA ALA A 133 -28.43 -29.01 -23.74
C ALA A 133 -29.84 -28.57 -23.30
N SER A 134 -30.10 -27.26 -23.47
CA SER A 134 -31.06 -26.81 -24.51
C SER A 134 -31.14 -25.28 -24.64
N TYR A 135 -31.20 -24.88 -25.90
CA TYR A 135 -31.47 -23.56 -26.45
C TYR A 135 -32.99 -23.30 -26.42
N ARG A 136 -33.45 -22.12 -26.01
CA ARG A 136 -34.50 -21.34 -26.72
C ARG A 136 -34.87 -20.00 -26.07
N SER A 137 -35.36 -19.16 -26.97
CA SER A 137 -35.61 -17.72 -26.95
C SER A 137 -36.87 -17.27 -26.18
N ASP A 138 -36.82 -15.98 -25.83
CA ASP A 138 -37.87 -14.96 -25.79
C ASP A 138 -38.97 -14.90 -24.70
N GLU A 139 -39.14 -13.63 -24.28
CA GLU A 139 -40.39 -12.91 -23.96
C GLU A 139 -40.59 -12.42 -22.51
N PHE A 140 -40.38 -11.12 -22.37
CA PHE A 140 -41.03 -10.10 -21.52
C PHE A 140 -42.04 -10.57 -20.45
N ALA A 141 -41.74 -10.32 -19.17
CA ALA A 141 -42.54 -9.46 -18.27
C ALA A 141 -42.08 -9.53 -16.80
N SER A 142 -42.25 -8.40 -16.11
CA SER A 142 -42.40 -8.26 -14.65
C SER A 142 -41.14 -8.10 -13.79
N MET A 143 -40.68 -6.85 -13.72
CA MET A 143 -40.27 -6.10 -12.52
C MET A 143 -40.07 -6.93 -11.23
N GLY A 144 -38.85 -7.44 -11.01
CA GLY A 144 -38.43 -8.11 -9.78
C GLY A 144 -37.07 -7.61 -9.30
N GLU A 145 -37.10 -6.88 -8.19
CA GLU A 145 -36.01 -6.49 -7.28
C GLU A 145 -34.55 -6.70 -7.75
N LYS A 146 -33.92 -5.61 -8.19
CA LYS A 146 -32.46 -5.50 -8.28
C LYS A 146 -31.86 -5.63 -6.87
N LYS A 147 -31.45 -6.85 -6.48
CA LYS A 147 -30.55 -7.09 -5.35
C LYS A 147 -29.27 -6.30 -5.58
N LYS A 148 -29.19 -5.15 -4.92
CA LYS A 148 -28.01 -4.28 -4.87
C LYS A 148 -26.87 -5.11 -4.25
N LEU A 149 -25.99 -5.65 -5.09
CA LEU A 149 -24.68 -6.09 -4.63
C LEU A 149 -24.00 -4.87 -3.99
N HIS A 150 -23.98 -4.87 -2.66
CA HIS A 150 -23.27 -3.90 -1.83
C HIS A 150 -21.80 -3.87 -2.25
N ARG A 151 -21.47 -2.96 -3.18
CA ARG A 151 -20.12 -2.40 -3.30
C ARG A 151 -19.90 -1.44 -2.13
N SER A 152 -19.68 -1.98 -0.94
CA SER A 152 -19.26 -1.22 0.25
C SER A 152 -17.89 -1.69 0.73
N SER A 153 -16.90 -1.68 -0.18
CA SER A 153 -15.48 -1.75 0.19
C SER A 153 -14.91 -0.39 0.63
N SER A 154 -15.71 0.68 0.58
CA SER A 154 -15.24 2.07 0.76
C SER A 154 -15.39 2.65 2.17
N GLN A 155 -15.80 1.86 3.18
CA GLN A 155 -16.14 2.43 4.50
C GLN A 155 -15.85 1.53 5.72
N ARG A 156 -14.88 0.63 5.65
CA ARG A 156 -14.29 0.06 6.88
C ARG A 156 -13.08 0.89 7.26
N GLY A 157 -13.21 1.65 8.36
CA GLY A 157 -12.12 2.44 8.93
C GLY A 157 -10.87 1.59 9.14
N ILE A 158 -9.70 2.20 9.00
CA ILE A 158 -8.43 1.51 9.22
C ILE A 158 -8.37 1.08 10.68
N ASN A 159 -8.26 -0.22 10.91
CA ASN A 159 -7.87 -0.71 12.23
C ASN A 159 -6.37 -0.46 12.41
N VAL A 160 -6.04 0.63 13.11
CA VAL A 160 -4.67 1.08 13.35
C VAL A 160 -3.82 0.01 14.04
N ASP A 161 -4.43 -0.91 14.79
CA ASP A 161 -3.69 -1.95 15.48
C ASP A 161 -3.03 -2.95 14.52
N ASN A 162 -3.63 -3.19 13.36
CA ASN A 162 -3.22 -4.26 12.45
C ASN A 162 -2.43 -3.74 11.25
N VAL A 163 -2.18 -2.43 11.16
CA VAL A 163 -1.54 -1.82 9.97
C VAL A 163 -0.09 -2.30 9.76
N LEU A 164 0.57 -2.76 10.80
CA LEU A 164 1.95 -3.25 10.75
C LEU A 164 2.08 -4.78 10.74
N ASP A 165 0.97 -5.54 10.70
CA ASP A 165 1.04 -7.01 10.77
C ASP A 165 1.79 -7.63 9.58
N GLY A 166 1.67 -7.02 8.39
CA GLY A 166 2.38 -7.45 7.19
C GLY A 166 3.81 -6.91 7.08
N PHE A 167 4.21 -5.99 7.96
CA PHE A 167 5.50 -5.31 7.88
C PHE A 167 6.70 -6.23 8.06
N PRO A 168 6.73 -7.19 9.02
CA PRO A 168 7.88 -8.08 9.20
C PRO A 168 8.24 -8.87 7.94
N ASN A 169 7.25 -9.51 7.31
CA ASN A 169 7.46 -10.25 6.07
C ASN A 169 7.92 -9.34 4.92
N TRP A 170 7.41 -8.11 4.85
CA TRP A 170 7.89 -7.13 3.88
C TRP A 170 9.35 -6.71 4.16
N LEU A 171 9.71 -6.56 5.45
CA LEU A 171 11.06 -6.20 5.88
C LEU A 171 12.06 -7.29 5.50
N ASP A 172 11.75 -8.56 5.71
CA ASP A 172 12.61 -9.68 5.31
C ASP A 172 12.89 -9.64 3.80
N ARG A 173 11.84 -9.50 2.98
CA ARG A 173 11.95 -9.35 1.53
C ARG A 173 12.77 -8.13 1.11
N LEU A 174 12.68 -7.03 1.86
CA LEU A 174 13.48 -5.82 1.61
C LEU A 174 14.97 -6.07 1.89
N LEU A 175 15.28 -6.86 2.92
CA LEU A 175 16.65 -7.23 3.27
C LEU A 175 17.25 -8.20 2.24
N GLU A 176 16.47 -9.16 1.76
CA GLU A 176 16.82 -10.05 0.63
C GLU A 176 16.99 -9.28 -0.69
N GLY A 177 16.34 -8.12 -0.81
CA GLY A 177 16.40 -7.29 -2.01
C GLY A 177 15.36 -7.64 -3.09
N SER A 178 14.31 -8.39 -2.73
CA SER A 178 13.21 -8.79 -3.62
C SER A 178 12.06 -7.75 -3.70
N ILE A 179 12.11 -6.70 -2.89
CA ILE A 179 11.14 -5.59 -2.91
C ILE A 179 11.45 -4.62 -4.06
N ARG A 180 10.37 -4.16 -4.72
CA ARG A 180 10.43 -3.15 -5.79
C ARG A 180 11.11 -1.86 -5.30
N ARG A 181 11.98 -1.31 -6.15
CA ARG A 181 12.64 -0.02 -5.95
C ARG A 181 12.08 0.97 -6.97
N TYR A 182 11.60 2.10 -6.50
CA TYR A 182 11.15 3.22 -7.31
C TYR A 182 12.27 4.25 -7.37
N TYR A 183 12.90 4.37 -8.54
CA TYR A 183 13.95 5.34 -8.77
C TYR A 183 13.33 6.72 -9.06
N ILE A 184 13.97 7.76 -8.54
CA ILE A 184 13.52 9.14 -8.68
C ILE A 184 14.68 9.99 -9.24
N PRO A 185 14.38 11.05 -10.02
CA PRO A 185 15.41 11.96 -10.50
C PRO A 185 16.00 12.80 -9.37
N GLU A 186 15.17 13.18 -8.40
CA GLU A 186 15.58 13.97 -7.23
C GLU A 186 14.60 13.77 -6.06
N TRP A 187 15.03 14.09 -4.84
CA TRP A 187 14.16 14.05 -3.67
C TRP A 187 13.25 15.28 -3.61
N PRO A 188 11.95 15.14 -3.27
CA PRO A 188 11.10 16.30 -3.07
C PRO A 188 11.62 17.20 -1.95
N ASP A 189 11.62 18.51 -2.18
CA ASP A 189 12.01 19.51 -1.18
C ASP A 189 11.00 19.63 -0.03
N ASN A 190 11.42 20.30 1.06
CA ASN A 190 10.57 20.70 2.18
C ASN A 190 10.03 19.56 3.04
N LEU A 191 10.82 18.51 3.30
CA LEU A 191 10.52 17.60 4.42
C LEU A 191 10.66 18.39 5.73
N LYS A 192 9.55 18.66 6.41
CA LYS A 192 9.47 19.46 7.65
C LYS A 192 9.33 18.58 8.89
#